data_AF-A0A973JZK3-F1
#
_entry.id   AF-A0A973JZK3-F1
#
_cell.length_a   1.000
_cell.length_b   1.000
_cell.length_c   1.000
_cell.angle_alpha   90.00
_cell.angle_beta   90.00
_cell.angle_gamma   90.00
#
_symmetry.space_group_name_H-M   'P 1'
#
loop_
_entity.id
_entity.type
_entity.pdbx_description
1 polymer ?
#
loop_
_entity_poly.entity_id
_entity_poly.type
_entity_poly.pdbx_seq_one_letter_code
_entity_poly.pdbx_strand_id
1 'polypeptide(L)'
;RYAGLWTSGRREALLAHPVGPTPLGERILDALETGPDRLVIVSDGWDNAPPGLAAEVLRVWRTRLDPERRTSVVHLNPVYDADDFDVRRLAPSVPTAGVRDAEDLPALVEIAQFAEGRTGLAELTAYLDARAERLTAAPGQRAAAGGAR
;
A
#
# COMPACT_ATOMS: atom_id res chain seq x y z
N ARG A 1 -0.62 12.08 -9.44
CA ARG A 1 -2.02 12.49 -9.15
C ARG A 1 -2.64 11.40 -8.27
N TYR A 2 -3.40 11.74 -7.24
CA TYR A 2 -4.10 10.75 -6.40
C TYR A 2 -5.49 10.42 -6.96
N ALA A 3 -5.86 9.13 -6.93
CA ALA A 3 -7.20 8.64 -7.25
C ALA A 3 -7.63 7.59 -6.21
N GLY A 4 -8.61 7.94 -5.38
CA GLY A 4 -9.17 7.04 -4.37
C GLY A 4 -10.28 6.15 -4.96
N LEU A 5 -10.13 4.84 -4.81
CA LEU A 5 -11.03 3.84 -5.37
C LEU A 5 -11.58 2.94 -4.25
N TRP A 6 -12.80 3.23 -3.80
CA TRP A 6 -13.49 2.43 -2.79
C TRP A 6 -14.14 1.19 -3.43
N THR A 7 -14.10 0.06 -2.73
CA THR A 7 -14.74 -1.20 -3.15
C THR A 7 -16.25 -1.08 -3.25
N SER A 8 -16.86 -0.19 -2.48
CA SER A 8 -18.29 0.13 -2.55
C SER A 8 -18.68 0.96 -3.79
N GLY A 9 -17.71 1.43 -4.57
CA GLY A 9 -17.93 2.37 -5.68
C GLY A 9 -18.28 3.80 -5.23
N ARG A 10 -18.48 4.03 -3.93
CA ARG A 10 -18.83 5.34 -3.37
C ARG A 10 -17.60 6.25 -3.28
N ARG A 11 -17.85 7.56 -3.25
CA ARG A 11 -16.79 8.59 -3.13
C ARG A 11 -16.75 9.24 -1.76
N GLU A 12 -17.72 8.95 -0.91
CA GLU A 12 -17.87 9.51 0.44
C GLU A 12 -17.35 8.51 1.47
N ALA A 13 -16.23 8.87 2.12
CA ALA A 13 -15.51 8.00 3.04
C ALA A 13 -16.20 7.80 4.41
N LEU A 14 -17.11 8.71 4.79
CA LEU A 14 -17.66 8.77 6.15
C LEU A 14 -18.91 7.89 6.35
N LEU A 15 -19.52 7.38 5.29
CA LEU A 15 -20.72 6.54 5.35
C LEU A 15 -20.41 5.13 4.86
N ALA A 16 -19.80 4.33 5.74
CA ALA A 16 -19.60 2.91 5.52
C ALA A 16 -20.92 2.17 5.76
N HIS A 17 -21.49 1.62 4.69
CA HIS A 17 -22.57 0.65 4.78
C HIS A 17 -22.04 -0.70 4.28
N PRO A 18 -22.45 -1.83 4.87
CA PRO A 18 -22.10 -3.13 4.32
C PRO A 18 -22.72 -3.25 2.92
N VAL A 19 -21.86 -3.49 1.93
CA VAL A 19 -22.26 -3.64 0.53
C VAL A 19 -21.78 -5.01 0.06
N GLY A 20 -22.66 -6.02 0.18
CA GLY A 20 -22.50 -7.32 -0.46
C GLY A 20 -21.12 -7.97 -0.31
N PRO A 21 -20.67 -8.73 -1.32
CA PRO A 21 -19.33 -9.32 -1.34
C PRO A 21 -18.26 -8.24 -1.63
N THR A 22 -16.98 -8.53 -1.38
CA THR A 22 -15.87 -7.56 -1.56
C THR A 22 -15.20 -7.77 -2.94
N PRO A 23 -15.51 -6.97 -3.98
CA PRO A 23 -14.95 -7.13 -5.33
C PRO A 23 -13.54 -6.53 -5.43
N LEU A 24 -12.63 -7.02 -4.58
CA LEU A 24 -11.29 -6.46 -4.46
C LEU A 24 -10.50 -6.58 -5.77
N GLY A 25 -10.60 -7.74 -6.44
CA GLY A 25 -9.94 -7.98 -7.72
C GLY A 25 -10.40 -7.04 -8.83
N GLU A 26 -11.71 -6.82 -8.98
CA GLU A 26 -12.25 -5.85 -9.94
C GLU A 26 -11.74 -4.44 -9.65
N ARG A 27 -11.70 -4.05 -8.37
CA ARG A 27 -11.27 -2.70 -8.03
C ARG A 27 -9.77 -2.46 -8.22
N ILE A 28 -8.96 -3.51 -8.06
CA ILE A 28 -7.55 -3.48 -8.42
C ILE A 28 -7.38 -3.33 -9.94
N LEU A 29 -8.18 -4.01 -10.75
CA LEU A 29 -8.15 -3.86 -12.22
C LEU A 29 -8.43 -2.41 -12.63
N ASP A 30 -9.49 -1.80 -12.09
CA ASP A 30 -9.82 -0.40 -12.35
C ASP A 30 -8.65 0.54 -12.00
N ALA A 31 -7.95 0.24 -10.89
CA ALA A 31 -6.80 1.04 -10.45
C ALA A 31 -5.64 0.92 -11.45
N LEU A 32 -5.32 -0.29 -11.88
CA LEU A 32 -4.22 -0.59 -12.80
C LEU A 32 -4.48 -0.02 -14.21
N GLU A 33 -5.73 0.04 -14.65
CA GLU A 33 -6.12 0.64 -15.94
C GLU A 33 -5.71 2.12 -16.04
N THR A 34 -5.59 2.81 -14.90
CA THR A 34 -5.12 4.21 -14.86
C THR A 34 -3.61 4.37 -15.09
N GLY A 35 -2.86 3.27 -15.16
CA GLY A 35 -1.40 3.26 -15.30
C GLY A 35 -0.66 3.94 -14.13
N PRO A 36 -0.93 3.59 -12.86
CA PRO A 36 -0.33 4.27 -11.72
C PRO A 36 1.14 3.90 -11.55
N ASP A 37 1.96 4.85 -11.11
CA ASP A 37 3.32 4.57 -10.62
C ASP A 37 3.29 3.77 -9.30
N ARG A 38 2.24 3.98 -8.49
CA ARG A 38 2.07 3.35 -7.18
C ARG A 38 0.60 3.01 -6.92
N LEU A 39 0.36 1.75 -6.57
CA LEU A 39 -0.90 1.22 -6.09
C LEU A 39 -0.78 0.86 -4.60
N VAL A 40 -1.57 1.53 -3.76
CA VAL A 40 -1.69 1.24 -2.33
C VAL A 40 -3.05 0.61 -2.08
N ILE A 41 -3.06 -0.65 -1.63
CA ILE A 41 -4.28 -1.41 -1.34
C ILE A 41 -4.44 -1.44 0.18
N VAL A 42 -5.59 -0.96 0.69
CA VAL A 42 -5.93 -1.04 2.12
C VAL A 42 -7.11 -1.98 2.27
N SER A 43 -6.89 -3.16 2.85
CA SER A 43 -7.91 -4.21 3.00
C SER A 43 -7.49 -5.19 4.10
N ASP A 44 -8.47 -5.87 4.70
CA ASP A 44 -8.26 -7.03 5.56
C ASP A 44 -7.71 -8.27 4.83
N GLY A 45 -7.52 -8.19 3.52
CA GLY A 45 -7.07 -9.30 2.67
C GLY A 45 -8.19 -10.27 2.29
N TRP A 46 -9.45 -9.94 2.56
CA TRP A 46 -10.58 -10.81 2.28
C TRP A 46 -11.03 -10.72 0.81
N ASP A 47 -10.36 -11.49 -0.04
CA ASP A 47 -10.61 -11.60 -1.47
C ASP A 47 -11.62 -12.72 -1.77
N ASN A 48 -12.92 -12.37 -1.88
CA ASN A 48 -14.00 -13.35 -1.95
C ASN A 48 -14.97 -13.19 -3.13
N ALA A 49 -14.69 -12.29 -4.09
CA ALA A 49 -15.64 -11.96 -5.16
C ALA A 49 -14.98 -11.77 -6.55
N PRO A 50 -14.77 -12.87 -7.30
CA PRO A 50 -14.72 -14.26 -6.82
C PRO A 50 -13.47 -14.51 -5.96
N PRO A 51 -13.44 -15.58 -5.15
CA PRO A 51 -12.29 -15.88 -4.31
C PRO A 51 -10.99 -16.00 -5.11
N GLY A 52 -9.93 -15.31 -4.67
CA GLY A 52 -8.61 -15.33 -5.29
C GLY A 52 -8.44 -14.45 -6.52
N LEU A 53 -9.46 -13.67 -6.93
CA LEU A 53 -9.33 -12.79 -8.10
C LEU A 53 -8.27 -11.72 -7.90
N ALA A 54 -8.22 -11.06 -6.74
CA ALA A 54 -7.21 -10.05 -6.46
C ALA A 54 -5.79 -10.63 -6.58
N ALA A 55 -5.58 -11.83 -6.04
CA ALA A 55 -4.30 -12.53 -6.14
C ALA A 55 -3.91 -12.78 -7.60
N GLU A 56 -4.86 -13.27 -8.40
CA GLU A 56 -4.64 -13.60 -9.81
C GLU A 56 -4.41 -12.37 -10.69
N VAL A 57 -5.15 -11.29 -10.45
CA VAL A 57 -4.93 -10.00 -11.13
C VAL A 57 -3.52 -9.50 -10.88
N LEU A 58 -3.08 -9.47 -9.61
CA LEU A 58 -1.75 -8.99 -9.23
C LEU A 58 -0.64 -9.90 -9.81
N ARG A 59 -0.85 -11.21 -9.82
CA ARG A 59 0.06 -12.18 -10.43
C ARG A 59 0.18 -11.95 -11.94
N VAL A 60 -0.93 -11.88 -12.66
CA VAL A 60 -0.93 -11.66 -14.12
C VAL A 60 -0.31 -10.31 -14.46
N TRP A 61 -0.68 -9.25 -13.75
CA TRP A 61 -0.09 -7.93 -13.94
C TRP A 61 1.43 -8.00 -13.82
N ARG A 62 1.94 -8.49 -12.69
CA ARG A 62 3.37 -8.54 -12.39
C ARG A 62 4.16 -9.43 -13.35
N THR A 63 3.57 -10.53 -13.82
CA THR A 63 4.28 -11.54 -14.63
C THR A 63 4.14 -11.34 -16.13
N ARG A 64 3.08 -10.66 -16.61
CA ARG A 64 2.77 -10.57 -18.04
C ARG A 64 2.63 -9.15 -18.57
N LEU A 65 2.13 -8.20 -17.77
CA LEU A 65 1.82 -6.85 -18.24
C LEU A 65 2.85 -5.81 -17.79
N ASP A 66 3.38 -5.98 -16.58
CA ASP A 66 4.41 -5.11 -15.98
C ASP A 66 5.55 -5.94 -15.37
N PRO A 67 6.28 -6.72 -16.19
CA PRO A 67 7.41 -7.54 -15.71
C PRO A 67 8.57 -6.68 -15.17
N GLU A 68 8.72 -5.46 -15.67
CA GLU A 68 9.68 -4.45 -15.20
C GLU A 68 9.28 -3.81 -13.86
N ARG A 69 8.08 -4.13 -13.36
CA ARG A 69 7.53 -3.64 -12.09
C ARG A 69 7.37 -2.13 -12.04
N ARG A 70 7.12 -1.45 -13.16
CA ARG A 70 6.99 0.01 -13.21
C ARG A 70 5.92 0.52 -12.23
N THR A 71 4.85 -0.23 -12.02
CA THR A 71 3.89 0.00 -10.94
C THR A 71 4.38 -0.67 -9.64
N SER A 72 4.67 0.14 -8.62
CA SER A 72 4.88 -0.35 -7.26
C SER A 72 3.54 -0.72 -6.62
N VAL A 73 3.46 -1.88 -5.96
CA VAL A 73 2.23 -2.36 -5.32
C VAL A 73 2.51 -2.73 -3.87
N VAL A 74 1.75 -2.15 -2.94
CA VAL A 74 1.79 -2.47 -1.51
C VAL A 74 0.39 -2.76 -0.98
N HIS A 75 0.29 -3.78 -0.14
CA HIS A 75 -0.90 -4.09 0.63
C HIS A 75 -0.70 -3.69 2.10
N LEU A 76 -1.65 -2.93 2.61
CA LEU A 76 -1.70 -2.47 4.00
C LEU A 76 -2.92 -3.09 4.65
N ASN A 77 -2.69 -3.96 5.63
CA ASN A 77 -3.74 -4.70 6.29
C ASN A 77 -3.99 -4.15 7.70
N PRO A 78 -5.14 -3.50 7.97
CA PRO A 78 -5.46 -2.99 9.30
C PRO A 78 -5.92 -4.09 10.27
N VAL A 79 -6.16 -5.31 9.78
CA VAL A 79 -6.61 -6.46 10.57
C VAL A 79 -5.43 -7.37 10.85
N TYR A 80 -5.02 -7.37 12.11
CA TYR A 80 -3.99 -8.27 12.62
C TYR A 80 -4.61 -9.61 13.01
N ASP A 81 -4.06 -10.71 12.49
CA ASP A 81 -4.42 -12.05 12.95
C ASP A 81 -3.60 -12.38 14.21
N ALA A 82 -4.28 -12.49 15.34
CA ALA A 82 -3.64 -12.74 16.62
C ALA A 82 -3.12 -14.17 16.77
N ASP A 83 -3.66 -15.12 16.00
CA ASP A 83 -3.28 -16.53 16.08
C ASP A 83 -2.00 -16.80 15.27
N ASP A 84 -1.89 -16.21 14.08
CA ASP A 84 -0.73 -16.38 13.20
C ASP A 84 0.36 -15.31 13.39
N PHE A 85 0.12 -14.30 14.22
CA PHE A 85 0.99 -13.13 14.40
C PHE A 85 1.43 -12.47 13.08
N ASP A 86 0.59 -12.58 12.05
CA ASP A 86 0.80 -11.99 10.73
C ASP A 86 -0.52 -11.38 10.24
N VAL A 87 -0.46 -10.72 9.09
CA VAL A 87 -1.62 -10.21 8.40
C VAL A 87 -1.94 -11.07 7.19
N ARG A 88 -3.23 -11.19 6.88
CA ARG A 88 -3.66 -11.89 5.66
C ARG A 88 -3.09 -11.18 4.42
N ARG A 89 -2.38 -11.94 3.60
CA ARG A 89 -1.75 -11.47 2.35
C ARG A 89 -2.68 -11.66 1.16
N LEU A 90 -2.67 -10.70 0.24
CA LEU A 90 -3.43 -10.82 -1.03
C LEU A 90 -2.74 -11.74 -2.03
N ALA A 91 -1.42 -11.63 -2.16
CA ALA A 91 -0.63 -12.48 -3.05
C ALA A 91 0.79 -12.64 -2.49
N PRO A 92 1.47 -13.77 -2.73
CA PRO A 92 2.84 -13.98 -2.26
C PRO A 92 3.85 -12.94 -2.79
N SER A 93 3.59 -12.37 -3.98
CA SER A 93 4.47 -11.41 -4.64
C SER A 93 4.24 -9.95 -4.24
N VAL A 94 3.30 -9.69 -3.33
CA VAL A 94 2.90 -8.34 -2.93
C VAL A 94 3.35 -8.09 -1.50
N PRO A 95 4.28 -7.13 -1.29
CA PRO A 95 4.63 -6.67 0.05
C PRO A 95 3.37 -6.32 0.83
N THR A 96 3.22 -6.97 1.98
CA THR A 96 2.09 -6.75 2.88
C THR A 96 2.62 -6.31 4.23
N ALA A 97 2.07 -5.21 4.76
CA ALA A 97 2.38 -4.71 6.08
C ALA A 97 1.09 -4.54 6.90
N GLY A 98 1.14 -4.93 8.17
CA GLY A 98 0.09 -4.64 9.12
C GLY A 98 0.09 -3.16 9.51
N VAL A 99 -1.09 -2.57 9.67
CA VAL A 99 -1.25 -1.17 10.10
C VAL A 99 -2.08 -1.13 11.38
N ARG A 100 -1.66 -0.31 12.34
CA ARG A 100 -2.42 -0.04 13.56
C ARG A 100 -2.93 1.40 13.58
N ASP A 101 -2.01 2.33 13.33
CA ASP A 101 -2.27 3.76 13.34
C ASP A 101 -2.15 4.34 11.91
N ALA A 102 -3.03 5.27 11.57
CA ALA A 102 -3.07 5.85 10.21
C ALA A 102 -1.82 6.70 9.92
N GLU A 103 -1.21 7.23 10.98
CA GLU A 103 0.00 8.05 10.97
C GLU A 103 1.22 7.27 10.46
N ASP A 104 1.20 5.94 10.58
CA ASP A 104 2.29 5.06 10.14
C ASP A 104 2.23 4.77 8.63
N LEU A 105 1.08 4.99 7.98
CA LEU A 105 0.85 4.64 6.58
C LEU A 105 1.95 5.18 5.64
N PRO A 106 2.38 6.47 5.71
CA PRO A 106 3.41 6.97 4.80
C PRO A 106 4.74 6.23 4.94
N ALA A 107 5.16 5.94 6.18
CA ALA A 107 6.41 5.24 6.44
C ALA A 107 6.33 3.77 5.98
N LEU A 108 5.22 3.10 6.25
CA LEU A 108 5.01 1.71 5.84
C LEU A 108 5.00 1.55 4.32
N VAL A 109 4.36 2.48 3.59
CA VAL A 109 4.36 2.48 2.11
C VAL A 109 5.78 2.69 1.57
N GLU A 110 6.54 3.61 2.16
CA GLU A 110 7.93 3.86 1.76
C GLU A 110 8.84 2.66 2.05
N ILE A 111 8.69 1.99 3.19
CA ILE A 111 9.49 0.81 3.54
C ILE A 111 9.09 -0.40 2.67
N ALA A 112 7.81 -0.57 2.37
CA ALA A 112 7.32 -1.70 1.57
C ALA A 112 7.93 -1.74 0.16
N GLN A 113 8.35 -0.60 -0.41
CA GLN A 113 9.01 -0.56 -1.72
C GLN A 113 10.33 -1.37 -1.72
N PHE A 114 10.98 -1.50 -0.57
CA PHE A 114 12.23 -2.26 -0.44
C PHE A 114 12.01 -3.78 -0.47
N ALA A 115 10.82 -4.25 -0.12
CA ALA A 115 10.45 -5.66 -0.23
C ALA A 115 10.22 -6.11 -1.70
N GLU A 116 10.10 -5.17 -2.65
CA GLU A 116 9.94 -5.48 -4.07
C GLU A 116 11.27 -5.89 -4.74
N GLY A 117 12.40 -5.93 -4.02
CA GLY A 117 13.70 -6.41 -4.52
C GLY A 117 14.37 -5.51 -5.57
N ARG A 118 13.88 -4.27 -5.72
CA ARG A 118 14.44 -3.26 -6.63
C ARG A 118 15.49 -2.36 -6.00
N THR A 119 15.62 -2.44 -4.68
CA THR A 119 16.49 -1.58 -3.89
C THR A 119 17.30 -2.43 -2.92
N GLY A 120 18.58 -2.11 -2.77
CA GLY A 120 19.52 -2.84 -1.94
C GLY A 120 19.52 -2.39 -0.48
N LEU A 121 20.24 -3.14 0.37
CA LEU A 121 20.40 -2.83 1.80
C LEU A 121 20.93 -1.40 2.04
N ALA A 122 21.86 -0.93 1.20
CA ALA A 122 22.44 0.41 1.33
C ALA A 122 21.40 1.53 1.16
N GLU A 123 20.46 1.36 0.22
CA GLU A 123 19.40 2.35 -0.02
C GLU A 123 18.37 2.31 1.11
N LEU A 124 18.08 1.12 1.66
CA LEU A 124 17.24 0.98 2.84
C LEU A 124 17.89 1.67 4.06
N THR A 125 19.18 1.45 4.30
CA THR A 125 19.91 2.09 5.40
C THR A 125 19.91 3.61 5.24
N ALA A 126 20.26 4.13 4.07
CA ALA A 126 20.24 5.57 3.82
C ALA A 126 18.85 6.19 4.00
N TYR A 127 17.79 5.48 3.58
CA TYR A 127 16.42 5.90 3.80
C TYR A 127 16.06 5.96 5.29
N LEU A 128 16.42 4.93 6.05
CA LEU A 128 16.16 4.85 7.50
C LEU A 128 16.93 5.93 8.26
N ASP A 129 18.19 6.18 7.91
CA ASP A 129 19.01 7.24 8.51
C ASP A 129 18.36 8.61 8.29
N ALA A 130 18.00 8.93 7.03
CA ALA A 130 17.31 10.17 6.71
C ALA A 130 15.95 10.30 7.42
N ARG A 131 15.24 9.19 7.64
CA ARG A 131 13.96 9.17 8.38
C ARG A 131 14.18 9.42 9.87
N ALA A 132 15.21 8.82 10.46
CA ALA A 132 15.59 9.00 11.86
C ALA A 132 16.02 10.44 12.14
N GLU A 133 16.79 11.07 11.24
CA GLU A 133 17.13 12.49 11.30
C GLU A 133 15.86 13.38 11.31
N ARG A 134 14.90 13.12 10.41
CA ARG A 134 13.63 13.87 10.37
C ARG A 134 12.79 13.71 11.64
N LEU A 135 12.87 12.55 12.31
CA LEU A 135 12.12 12.25 13.53
C LEU A 135 12.76 12.91 14.76
N THR A 136 14.09 12.96 14.80
CA THR A 136 14.88 13.48 15.92
C THR A 136 15.19 14.98 15.81
N ALA A 137 14.96 15.59 14.64
CA ALA A 137 15.03 17.03 14.47
C ALA A 137 14.02 17.74 15.40
N ALA A 138 14.53 18.59 16.29
CA ALA A 138 13.74 19.28 17.31
C ALA A 138 12.62 20.15 16.71
N PRO A 139 11.49 20.37 17.44
CA PRO A 139 10.31 21.08 16.93
C PRO A 139 10.59 22.50 16.37
N GLY A 140 11.70 23.12 16.77
CA GLY A 140 12.09 24.49 16.38
C GLY A 140 12.71 24.65 14.98
N GLN A 141 13.04 23.58 14.26
CA GLN A 141 13.60 23.67 12.89
C GLN A 141 12.56 23.51 11.78
N ARG A 142 11.32 23.09 12.09
CA ARG A 142 10.22 22.95 11.10
C ARG A 142 9.76 24.28 10.50
N ALA A 143 9.94 25.39 11.22
CA ALA A 143 9.56 26.73 10.75
C ALA A 143 10.60 27.39 9.82
N ALA A 144 11.86 26.95 9.85
CA ALA A 144 12.94 27.61 9.09
C ALA A 144 13.05 27.14 7.64
N ALA A 145 12.51 25.97 7.29
CA ALA A 145 12.57 25.42 5.93
C ALA A 145 11.39 25.83 5.02
N GLY A 146 10.34 26.45 5.57
CA GLY A 146 9.18 26.94 4.81
C GLY A 146 9.20 28.44 4.52
N GLY A 147 10.29 29.12 4.85
CA GLY A 147 10.42 30.59 4.79
C GLY A 147 11.56 31.05 3.88
N ALA A 148 11.63 30.56 2.65
CA ALA A 148 12.38 31.23 1.59
C ALA A 148 11.89 30.80 0.20
N ARG A 149 11.06 31.68 -0.38
CA ARG A 149 10.63 31.82 -1.79
C ARG A 149 9.35 31.10 -2.19
#